data_AF-A0AAV9VUC1-F1
#
_entry.id   AF-A0AAV9VUC1-F1
#
_cell.length_a   1.000
_cell.length_b   1.000
_cell.length_c   1.000
_cell.angle_alpha   90.00
_cell.angle_beta   90.00
_cell.angle_gamma   90.00
#
_symmetry.space_group_name_H-M   'P 1'
#
loop_
_entity.id
_entity.type
_entity.pdbx_description
1 polymer ?
#
loop_
_entity_poly.entity_id
_entity_poly.type
_entity_poly.pdbx_seq_one_letter_code
_entity_poly.pdbx_strand_id
1 'polypeptide(L)'
;MSDEGPTPLTTILLNQWRNPGDILSLLLLIGGEVVQKAIAQLVGLRVPHHSKLHNEKDDNAYFFTLTPVAFSFGWVAYAFNSLMAVFGNGTLMPEPDTQIIVINAANGYVRDNSSWVLGRFLRDYEIGLEKKSKDLWPDPAPLDSSNNPRNVSLRVDILEVASSVDPPAVDTTWYIGWVVIVVQLGIASIPWALWGDWIIFLVCAAGTLFSLLSSSLPQWISEKWAWRRLWKPKTIILTRGNGNRYAVALVCRAGDPDIEALASARAEARPGTRPFFLVLTTLWMLLLITVSGVEDHRWFLIAVGGIGMLQNMWAASCVRHSSTLGLHLKPYHPRSIIIGYQTDRAVGRPPDDPRAAISGEEELPPQKPNHEVSDVMGALIEAEKVIPGLGACLVPIFFPGNLTYDEAPLYYNREKNFWELAHFTMKARRKEHAKFIAGGPSGHGNDRGDKAV
;
A
#
# COMPACT_ATOMS: atom_id res chain seq x y z
N MET A 1 -59.24 -6.59 37.35
CA MET A 1 -58.73 -6.89 35.99
C MET A 1 -58.50 -5.55 35.33
N SER A 2 -57.40 -4.91 35.71
CA SER A 2 -57.01 -3.57 35.28
C SER A 2 -56.04 -3.74 34.12
N ASP A 3 -56.49 -3.35 32.93
CA ASP A 3 -55.64 -3.19 31.74
C ASP A 3 -54.54 -2.17 32.07
N GLU A 4 -53.35 -2.66 32.40
CA GLU A 4 -52.13 -1.88 32.28
C GLU A 4 -51.85 -1.72 30.78
N GLY A 5 -52.38 -0.65 30.19
CA GLY A 5 -51.96 -0.21 28.87
C GLY A 5 -50.43 -0.09 28.81
N PRO A 6 -49.79 -0.40 27.66
CA PRO A 6 -48.34 -0.47 27.58
C PRO A 6 -47.73 0.84 28.08
N THR A 7 -46.82 0.72 29.07
CA THR A 7 -46.14 1.88 29.65
C THR A 7 -45.55 2.76 28.54
N PRO A 8 -45.57 4.10 28.68
CA PRO A 8 -45.14 5.02 27.62
C PRO A 8 -43.72 4.70 27.12
N LEU A 9 -42.85 4.17 27.99
CA LEU A 9 -41.48 3.77 27.66
C LEU A 9 -41.43 2.55 26.71
N THR A 10 -42.24 1.51 26.96
CA THR A 10 -42.37 0.38 26.02
C THR A 10 -42.91 0.81 24.67
N THR A 11 -43.90 1.71 24.63
CA THR A 11 -44.48 2.23 23.38
C THR A 11 -43.49 3.11 22.62
N ILE A 12 -42.72 3.95 23.32
CA ILE A 12 -41.65 4.78 22.74
C ILE A 12 -40.54 3.90 22.16
N LEU A 13 -40.06 2.91 22.91
CA LEU A 13 -39.04 1.98 22.41
C LEU A 13 -39.55 1.19 21.22
N LEU A 14 -40.75 0.63 21.30
CA LEU A 14 -41.34 -0.16 20.22
C LEU A 14 -41.56 0.69 18.96
N ASN A 15 -41.93 1.97 19.11
CA ASN A 15 -42.01 2.92 18.00
C ASN A 15 -40.64 3.25 17.41
N GLN A 16 -39.60 3.44 18.24
CA GLN A 16 -38.23 3.66 17.74
C GLN A 16 -37.68 2.44 16.98
N TRP A 17 -37.97 1.22 17.46
CA TRP A 17 -37.58 -0.01 16.76
C TRP A 17 -38.45 -0.29 15.52
N ARG A 18 -39.68 0.22 15.46
CA ARG A 18 -40.53 0.10 14.28
C ARG A 18 -40.18 1.13 13.20
N ASN A 19 -39.87 2.35 13.61
CA ASN A 19 -39.51 3.44 12.71
C ASN A 19 -38.55 4.44 13.40
N PRO A 20 -37.23 4.24 13.27
CA PRO A 20 -36.28 5.02 14.03
C PRO A 20 -36.27 6.50 13.62
N GLY A 21 -36.26 7.38 14.63
CA GLY A 21 -36.46 8.83 14.48
C GLY A 21 -35.20 9.62 14.12
N ASP A 22 -34.06 9.26 14.73
CA ASP A 22 -32.82 10.05 14.69
C ASP A 22 -31.64 9.26 14.08
N ILE A 23 -31.93 8.61 12.95
CA ILE A 23 -30.99 7.73 12.22
C ILE A 23 -29.83 8.53 11.63
N LEU A 24 -30.12 9.74 11.13
CA LEU A 24 -29.16 10.59 10.43
C LEU A 24 -28.02 11.03 11.33
N SER A 25 -28.31 11.43 12.58
CA SER A 25 -27.31 11.95 13.52
C SER A 25 -26.28 10.87 13.94
N LEU A 26 -26.74 9.64 14.16
CA LEU A 26 -25.87 8.51 14.54
C LEU A 26 -25.01 8.00 13.38
N LEU A 27 -25.56 7.98 12.17
CA LEU A 27 -24.90 7.40 11.00
C LEU A 27 -24.00 8.39 10.25
N LEU A 28 -24.23 9.70 10.40
CA LEU A 28 -23.34 10.74 9.86
C LEU A 28 -22.09 10.97 10.73
N LEU A 29 -22.12 10.57 12.00
CA LEU A 29 -21.00 10.77 12.94
C LEU A 29 -19.77 9.90 12.60
N ILE A 30 -19.96 8.79 11.88
CA ILE A 30 -18.92 7.77 11.66
C ILE A 30 -18.86 7.43 10.17
N GLY A 31 -17.72 7.68 9.52
CA GLY A 31 -17.39 6.96 8.27
C GLY A 31 -16.80 7.75 7.11
N GLY A 32 -16.62 9.08 7.21
CA GLY A 32 -16.00 9.85 6.13
C GLY A 32 -14.59 9.33 5.75
N GLU A 33 -13.76 9.05 6.74
CA GLU A 33 -12.42 8.46 6.53
C GLU A 33 -12.49 7.02 5.98
N VAL A 34 -13.49 6.24 6.40
CA VAL A 34 -13.70 4.88 5.91
C VAL A 34 -14.00 4.91 4.42
N VAL A 35 -14.88 5.83 3.98
CA VAL A 35 -15.17 6.06 2.57
C VAL A 35 -13.91 6.50 1.81
N GLN A 36 -13.16 7.49 2.34
CA GLN A 36 -11.92 7.96 1.71
C GLN A 36 -10.91 6.81 1.47
N LYS A 37 -10.68 5.97 2.49
CA LYS A 37 -9.79 4.81 2.41
C LYS A 37 -10.32 3.73 1.47
N ALA A 38 -11.64 3.50 1.44
CA ALA A 38 -12.26 2.57 0.50
C ALA A 38 -12.07 3.02 -0.96
N ILE A 39 -12.22 4.32 -1.25
CA ILE A 39 -11.95 4.89 -2.58
C ILE A 39 -10.48 4.72 -2.94
N ALA A 40 -9.56 5.13 -2.04
CA ALA A 40 -8.12 4.99 -2.25
C ALA A 40 -7.71 3.55 -2.56
N GLN A 41 -8.36 2.58 -1.92
CA GLN A 41 -8.13 1.16 -2.16
C GLN A 41 -8.67 0.71 -3.51
N LEU A 42 -9.93 1.01 -3.84
CA LEU A 42 -10.62 0.48 -5.02
C LEU A 42 -10.32 1.23 -6.32
N VAL A 43 -9.77 2.45 -6.26
CA VAL A 43 -9.46 3.23 -7.46
C VAL A 43 -8.34 2.56 -8.26
N GLY A 44 -8.53 2.38 -9.56
CA GLY A 44 -7.43 1.95 -10.44
C GLY A 44 -7.75 1.35 -11.79
N LEU A 45 -8.99 0.90 -12.02
CA LEU A 45 -9.35 0.43 -13.35
C LEU A 45 -9.53 1.63 -14.28
N ARG A 46 -8.61 1.78 -15.24
CA ARG A 46 -8.69 2.75 -16.32
C ARG A 46 -9.40 2.09 -17.49
N VAL A 47 -10.58 2.59 -17.85
CA VAL A 47 -11.25 2.15 -19.07
C VAL A 47 -10.73 3.02 -20.22
N PRO A 48 -10.08 2.44 -21.25
CA PRO A 48 -9.62 3.21 -22.40
C PRO A 48 -10.84 3.72 -23.16
N HIS A 49 -10.91 5.03 -23.40
CA HIS A 49 -11.86 5.60 -24.34
C HIS A 49 -11.27 5.46 -25.75
N HIS A 50 -11.84 4.54 -26.53
CA HIS A 50 -11.57 4.30 -27.96
C HIS A 50 -10.26 3.59 -28.34
N SER A 51 -10.38 2.56 -29.19
CA SER A 51 -9.23 1.89 -29.82
C SER A 51 -8.55 2.87 -30.78
N LYS A 52 -7.21 2.94 -30.73
CA LYS A 52 -6.28 3.80 -31.48
C LYS A 52 -5.93 5.12 -30.78
N LEU A 53 -4.77 5.15 -30.12
CA LEU A 53 -3.65 6.00 -30.56
C LEU A 53 -2.36 5.57 -29.82
N HIS A 54 -1.45 4.93 -30.56
CA HIS A 54 -0.03 4.93 -30.22
C HIS A 54 0.48 6.36 -30.37
N ASN A 55 0.53 7.13 -29.28
CA ASN A 55 1.48 8.23 -29.17
C ASN A 55 1.77 8.53 -27.69
N GLU A 56 3.02 8.31 -27.32
CA GLU A 56 3.63 8.30 -25.99
C GLU A 56 3.68 9.69 -25.30
N LYS A 57 2.97 10.69 -25.83
CA LYS A 57 3.04 12.08 -25.37
C LYS A 57 1.78 12.64 -24.73
N ASP A 58 0.64 11.96 -24.86
CA ASP A 58 -0.63 12.39 -24.26
C ASP A 58 -1.13 11.38 -23.23
N ASP A 59 -0.50 11.35 -22.05
CA ASP A 59 -0.99 10.65 -20.83
C ASP A 59 -2.34 11.23 -20.30
N ASN A 60 -2.97 12.13 -21.06
CA ASN A 60 -4.18 12.87 -20.69
C ASN A 60 -5.43 12.52 -21.55
N ALA A 61 -5.38 11.48 -22.39
CA ALA A 61 -6.57 11.02 -23.11
C ALA A 61 -7.62 10.49 -22.11
N TYR A 62 -8.81 11.10 -22.11
CA TYR A 62 -9.89 10.94 -21.11
C TYR A 62 -10.14 9.49 -20.65
N PHE A 63 -9.64 9.16 -19.46
CA PHE A 63 -9.90 7.90 -18.77
C PHE A 63 -11.13 8.07 -17.86
N PHE A 64 -12.18 7.27 -18.09
CA PHE A 64 -13.17 7.05 -17.04
C PHE A 64 -12.59 6.02 -16.08
N THR A 65 -12.53 6.37 -14.80
CA THR A 65 -12.11 5.44 -13.75
C THR A 65 -13.33 4.74 -13.22
N LEU A 66 -13.28 3.42 -13.08
CA LEU A 66 -14.37 2.69 -12.42
C LEU A 66 -13.96 2.33 -10.99
N THR A 67 -14.61 2.98 -10.03
CA THR A 67 -14.37 2.76 -8.60
C THR A 67 -15.67 2.34 -7.90
N PRO A 68 -15.88 1.04 -7.63
CA PRO A 68 -17.13 0.53 -7.07
C PRO A 68 -17.17 0.69 -5.55
N VAL A 69 -17.49 1.90 -5.09
CA VAL A 69 -17.73 2.18 -3.67
C VAL A 69 -19.24 2.30 -3.46
N ALA A 70 -19.79 1.50 -2.56
CA ALA A 70 -21.23 1.49 -2.32
C ALA A 70 -21.70 2.77 -1.63
N PHE A 71 -22.96 3.14 -1.85
CA PHE A 71 -23.59 4.26 -1.14
C PHE A 71 -23.68 3.92 0.36
N SER A 72 -23.27 4.83 1.22
CA SER A 72 -23.35 4.68 2.68
C SER A 72 -23.48 6.05 3.34
N PHE A 73 -23.86 6.07 4.61
CA PHE A 73 -24.06 7.33 5.35
C PHE A 73 -22.76 8.15 5.52
N GLY A 74 -21.59 7.50 5.49
CA GLY A 74 -20.29 8.18 5.59
C GLY A 74 -19.96 9.09 4.40
N TRP A 75 -20.66 8.98 3.27
CA TRP A 75 -20.40 9.77 2.07
C TRP A 75 -20.62 11.26 2.25
N VAL A 76 -21.60 11.66 3.05
CA VAL A 76 -21.86 13.09 3.30
C VAL A 76 -20.72 13.69 4.11
N ALA A 77 -20.31 13.02 5.19
CA ALA A 77 -19.13 13.43 5.97
C ALA A 77 -17.87 13.51 5.10
N TYR A 78 -17.67 12.52 4.23
CA TYR A 78 -16.60 12.53 3.25
C TYR A 78 -16.69 13.72 2.27
N ALA A 79 -17.87 14.05 1.76
CA ALA A 79 -18.07 15.17 0.83
C ALA A 79 -17.70 16.52 1.46
N PHE A 80 -18.05 16.73 2.74
CA PHE A 80 -17.63 17.92 3.50
C PHE A 80 -16.12 17.95 3.74
N ASN A 81 -15.52 16.84 4.19
CA ASN A 81 -14.08 16.74 4.41
C ASN A 81 -13.29 16.98 3.11
N SER A 82 -13.78 16.45 2.00
CA SER A 82 -13.18 16.64 0.69
C SER A 82 -13.28 18.08 0.23
N LEU A 83 -14.42 18.75 0.47
CA LEU A 83 -14.56 20.18 0.16
C LEU A 83 -13.51 21.01 0.93
N MET A 84 -13.31 20.74 2.22
CA MET A 84 -12.25 21.39 3.01
C MET A 84 -10.86 21.11 2.45
N ALA A 85 -10.55 19.85 2.12
CA ALA A 85 -9.27 19.46 1.57
C ALA A 85 -8.99 20.14 0.21
N VAL A 86 -10.00 20.22 -0.65
CA VAL A 86 -9.95 20.84 -1.98
C VAL A 86 -9.68 22.35 -1.93
N PHE A 87 -10.15 23.05 -0.89
CA PHE A 87 -9.82 24.46 -0.61
C PHE A 87 -8.51 24.65 0.17
N GLY A 88 -8.05 23.63 0.89
CA GLY A 88 -6.76 23.61 1.57
C GLY A 88 -5.64 23.08 0.67
N ASN A 89 -5.02 21.97 1.09
CA ASN A 89 -3.84 21.39 0.44
C ASN A 89 -4.14 20.72 -0.92
N GLY A 90 -5.42 20.56 -1.27
CA GLY A 90 -5.86 20.02 -2.54
C GLY A 90 -5.70 18.51 -2.70
N THR A 91 -5.44 17.77 -1.62
CA THR A 91 -5.22 16.30 -1.63
C THR A 91 -6.49 15.53 -1.26
N LEU A 92 -6.91 14.60 -2.12
CA LEU A 92 -8.02 13.68 -1.87
C LEU A 92 -7.56 12.36 -1.26
N MET A 93 -6.33 11.92 -1.55
CA MET A 93 -5.76 10.71 -1.00
C MET A 93 -5.59 10.82 0.52
N PRO A 94 -5.91 9.76 1.28
CA PRO A 94 -5.69 9.73 2.71
C PRO A 94 -4.19 9.70 3.05
N GLU A 95 -3.86 10.06 4.28
CA GLU A 95 -2.50 9.91 4.80
C GLU A 95 -2.11 8.42 4.89
N PRO A 96 -0.80 8.10 4.84
CA PRO A 96 -0.34 6.71 4.92
C PRO A 96 -0.77 6.02 6.22
N ASP A 97 -1.35 4.82 6.12
CA ASP A 97 -1.80 4.06 7.29
C ASP A 97 -0.64 3.48 8.12
N THR A 98 0.56 3.45 7.56
CA THR A 98 1.74 2.90 8.20
C THR A 98 2.89 3.84 7.94
N GLN A 99 3.50 4.29 9.03
CA GLN A 99 4.71 5.10 8.99
C GLN A 99 5.85 4.22 8.50
N ILE A 100 6.41 4.60 7.37
CA ILE A 100 7.56 3.93 6.76
C ILE A 100 8.59 4.99 6.40
N ILE A 101 9.84 4.58 6.41
CA ILE A 101 10.98 5.34 5.97
C ILE A 101 11.38 4.80 4.60
N VAL A 102 11.66 5.71 3.68
CA VAL A 102 12.11 5.40 2.32
C VAL A 102 13.56 5.81 2.19
N ILE A 103 14.42 4.86 1.82
CA ILE A 103 15.87 5.06 1.80
C ILE A 103 16.39 4.75 0.40
N ASN A 104 17.19 5.66 -0.15
CA ASN A 104 17.84 5.45 -1.42
C ASN A 104 19.21 4.78 -1.21
N ALA A 105 19.36 3.53 -1.65
CA ALA A 105 20.57 2.74 -1.42
C ALA A 105 21.81 3.27 -2.17
N ALA A 106 21.62 4.11 -3.19
CA ALA A 106 22.71 4.68 -3.96
C ALA A 106 23.43 5.84 -3.24
N ASN A 107 22.72 6.62 -2.43
CA ASN A 107 23.27 7.81 -1.76
C ASN A 107 23.01 7.84 -0.24
N GLY A 108 22.25 6.89 0.31
CA GLY A 108 21.86 6.87 1.71
C GLY A 108 20.86 7.96 2.10
N TYR A 109 20.22 8.62 1.14
CA TYR A 109 19.22 9.64 1.45
C TYR A 109 17.98 9.00 2.05
N VAL A 110 17.61 9.48 3.24
CA VAL A 110 16.47 9.01 4.03
C VAL A 110 15.35 10.04 3.94
N ARG A 111 14.12 9.58 3.72
CA ARG A 111 12.93 10.44 3.76
C ARG A 111 11.75 9.73 4.41
N ASP A 112 10.85 10.53 4.96
CA ASP A 112 9.56 10.03 5.43
C ASP A 112 8.62 9.78 4.24
N ASN A 113 7.75 8.79 4.41
CA ASN A 113 6.74 8.48 3.42
C ASN A 113 5.46 9.28 3.65
N SER A 114 5.05 10.02 2.63
CA SER A 114 3.72 10.65 2.52
C SER A 114 2.80 9.90 1.56
N SER A 115 3.26 8.82 0.91
CA SER A 115 2.45 8.02 -0.01
C SER A 115 1.58 7.00 0.71
N TRP A 116 0.28 7.11 0.53
CA TRP A 116 -0.66 6.08 0.99
C TRP A 116 -0.34 4.69 0.42
N VAL A 117 0.02 4.62 -0.87
CA VAL A 117 0.28 3.35 -1.57
C VAL A 117 1.44 2.59 -0.93
N LEU A 118 2.54 3.27 -0.61
CA LEU A 118 3.71 2.62 -0.01
C LEU A 118 3.45 2.16 1.42
N GLY A 119 2.76 2.99 2.21
CA GLY A 119 2.37 2.61 3.58
C GLY A 119 1.44 1.39 3.56
N ARG A 120 0.45 1.41 2.65
CA ARG A 120 -0.50 0.31 2.46
C ARG A 120 0.18 -0.97 1.97
N PHE A 121 1.10 -0.84 1.02
CA PHE A 121 1.91 -1.96 0.52
C PHE A 121 2.69 -2.62 1.65
N LEU A 122 3.47 -1.86 2.45
CA LEU A 122 4.29 -2.47 3.51
C LEU A 122 3.42 -3.09 4.61
N ARG A 123 2.30 -2.46 4.97
CA ARG A 123 1.35 -3.04 5.93
C ARG A 123 0.80 -4.39 5.46
N ASP A 124 0.32 -4.44 4.22
CA ASP A 124 -0.26 -5.65 3.64
C ASP A 124 0.79 -6.75 3.49
N TYR A 125 2.03 -6.37 3.19
CA TYR A 125 3.19 -7.24 3.15
C TYR A 125 3.50 -7.86 4.52
N GLU A 126 3.54 -7.05 5.58
CA GLU A 126 3.77 -7.50 6.97
C GLU A 126 2.68 -8.46 7.45
N ILE A 127 1.40 -8.13 7.21
CA ILE A 127 0.27 -8.98 7.58
C ILE A 127 0.29 -10.31 6.80
N GLY A 128 0.70 -10.26 5.52
CA GLY A 128 0.86 -11.45 4.69
C GLY A 128 1.85 -12.45 5.29
N LEU A 129 2.99 -11.95 5.78
CA LEU A 129 4.03 -12.75 6.42
C LEU A 129 3.56 -13.39 7.73
N GLU A 130 2.78 -12.68 8.54
CA GLU A 130 2.32 -13.18 9.84
C GLU A 130 1.24 -14.26 9.72
N LYS A 131 0.35 -14.14 8.72
CA LYS A 131 -0.76 -15.08 8.53
C LYS A 131 -0.35 -16.45 8.00
N LYS A 132 0.92 -16.64 7.58
CA LYS A 132 1.48 -17.93 7.08
C LYS A 132 0.60 -18.65 6.05
N SER A 133 -0.18 -17.92 5.26
CA SER A 133 -1.00 -18.54 4.21
C SER A 133 -0.11 -18.82 3.01
N LYS A 134 -0.18 -20.03 2.45
CA LYS A 134 0.52 -20.40 1.21
C LYS A 134 0.12 -19.55 0.02
N ASP A 135 -1.05 -18.90 0.10
CA ASP A 135 -1.60 -18.06 -0.96
C ASP A 135 -1.21 -16.58 -0.80
N LEU A 136 -0.59 -16.19 0.32
CA LEU A 136 -0.11 -14.81 0.53
C LEU A 136 1.40 -14.74 0.28
N TRP A 137 1.77 -13.98 -0.75
CA TRP A 137 3.12 -13.44 -0.91
C TRP A 137 3.44 -12.59 0.33
N PRO A 138 4.60 -12.78 0.99
CA PRO A 138 5.79 -13.53 0.57
C PRO A 138 5.93 -14.92 1.18
N ASP A 139 6.79 -15.75 0.56
CA ASP A 139 7.18 -17.06 1.10
C ASP A 139 7.62 -16.97 2.56
N PRO A 140 7.23 -17.93 3.42
CA PRO A 140 7.64 -17.94 4.82
C PRO A 140 9.16 -18.12 4.96
N ALA A 141 9.70 -17.74 6.12
CA ALA A 141 11.11 -17.96 6.42
C ALA A 141 11.47 -19.46 6.31
N PRO A 142 12.64 -19.82 5.77
CA PRO A 142 13.05 -21.21 5.69
C PRO A 142 13.14 -21.80 7.09
N LEU A 143 12.77 -23.09 7.19
CA LEU A 143 12.92 -23.88 8.40
C LEU A 143 14.40 -24.21 8.62
N ASP A 144 14.76 -24.54 9.84
CA ASP A 144 16.11 -25.01 10.13
C ASP A 144 16.38 -26.41 9.55
N SER A 145 17.62 -26.88 9.65
CA SER A 145 18.02 -28.23 9.21
C SER A 145 17.27 -29.37 9.91
N SER A 146 16.64 -29.08 11.05
CA SER A 146 15.82 -29.99 11.86
C SER A 146 14.31 -29.75 11.65
N ASN A 147 13.95 -28.97 10.63
CA ASN A 147 12.59 -28.59 10.25
C ASN A 147 11.79 -27.79 11.31
N ASN A 148 12.47 -27.14 12.25
CA ASN A 148 11.86 -26.27 13.26
C ASN A 148 11.82 -24.80 12.82
N PRO A 149 10.80 -24.03 13.23
CA PRO A 149 10.75 -22.60 13.00
C PRO A 149 11.78 -21.88 13.89
N ARG A 150 12.67 -21.09 13.27
CA ARG A 150 13.60 -20.21 14.00
C ARG A 150 13.04 -18.80 14.10
N ASN A 151 13.32 -18.13 15.21
CA ASN A 151 12.97 -16.73 15.41
C ASN A 151 13.78 -15.85 14.45
N VAL A 152 13.08 -15.04 13.67
CA VAL A 152 13.68 -14.10 12.73
C VAL A 152 13.99 -12.78 13.44
N SER A 153 15.24 -12.34 13.36
CA SER A 153 15.68 -11.03 13.88
C SER A 153 15.50 -9.92 12.83
N LEU A 154 15.91 -10.18 11.59
CA LEU A 154 15.70 -9.27 10.47
C LEU A 154 15.47 -10.07 9.18
N ARG A 155 14.49 -9.66 8.39
CA ARG A 155 14.21 -10.17 7.06
C ARG A 155 14.30 -9.01 6.07
N VAL A 156 15.19 -9.17 5.09
CA VAL A 156 15.35 -8.26 3.96
C VAL A 156 14.89 -8.97 2.71
N ASP A 157 13.78 -8.52 2.14
CA ASP A 157 13.27 -9.04 0.87
C ASP A 157 13.63 -8.08 -0.26
N ILE A 158 14.18 -8.62 -1.35
CA ILE A 158 14.63 -7.88 -2.52
C ILE A 158 13.74 -8.23 -3.69
N LEU A 159 13.01 -7.23 -4.16
CA LEU A 159 12.00 -7.33 -5.20
C LEU A 159 12.34 -6.40 -6.35
N GLU A 160 12.15 -6.88 -7.57
CA GLU A 160 12.25 -6.08 -8.77
C GLU A 160 10.89 -5.46 -9.10
N VAL A 161 10.87 -4.14 -9.34
CA VAL A 161 9.68 -3.45 -9.85
C VAL A 161 9.60 -3.70 -11.34
N ALA A 162 8.56 -4.39 -11.79
CA ALA A 162 8.31 -4.55 -13.22
C ALA A 162 7.66 -3.27 -13.76
N SER A 163 8.20 -2.74 -14.86
CA SER A 163 7.66 -1.56 -15.55
C SER A 163 6.14 -1.67 -15.71
N SER A 164 5.44 -0.70 -15.12
CA SER A 164 3.98 -0.69 -14.95
C SER A 164 3.24 -0.33 -16.26
N VAL A 165 3.45 -1.12 -17.31
CA VAL A 165 2.58 -1.05 -18.50
C VAL A 165 1.22 -1.68 -18.18
N ASP A 166 1.18 -2.63 -17.24
CA ASP A 166 -0.03 -3.35 -16.90
C ASP A 166 -0.91 -2.54 -15.94
N PRO A 167 -2.23 -2.44 -16.22
CA PRO A 167 -3.17 -1.78 -15.31
C PRO A 167 -3.17 -2.49 -13.94
N PRO A 168 -3.56 -1.79 -12.85
CA PRO A 168 -3.74 -2.41 -11.56
C PRO A 168 -4.65 -3.64 -11.65
N ALA A 169 -4.25 -4.75 -11.03
CA ALA A 169 -5.03 -5.97 -11.08
C ALA A 169 -6.39 -5.78 -10.38
N VAL A 170 -7.45 -6.31 -10.99
CA VAL A 170 -8.78 -6.36 -10.39
C VAL A 170 -8.89 -7.63 -9.56
N ASP A 171 -9.36 -7.51 -8.33
CA ASP A 171 -9.55 -8.63 -7.40
C ASP A 171 -11.01 -8.76 -6.97
N THR A 172 -11.28 -9.77 -6.14
CA THR A 172 -12.62 -10.05 -5.59
C THR A 172 -13.20 -8.84 -4.85
N THR A 173 -12.37 -8.07 -4.13
CA THR A 173 -12.80 -6.87 -3.39
C THR A 173 -13.46 -5.85 -4.31
N TRP A 174 -12.90 -5.65 -5.50
CA TRP A 174 -13.45 -4.74 -6.50
C TRP A 174 -14.81 -5.23 -7.03
N TYR A 175 -14.96 -6.53 -7.31
CA TYR A 175 -16.25 -7.10 -7.74
C TYR A 175 -17.33 -7.03 -6.65
N ILE A 176 -16.96 -7.24 -5.38
CA ILE A 176 -17.88 -7.14 -4.24
C ILE A 176 -18.53 -5.76 -4.19
N GLY A 177 -17.79 -4.69 -4.50
CA GLY A 177 -18.35 -3.34 -4.55
C GLY A 177 -19.55 -3.22 -5.51
N TRP A 178 -19.42 -3.77 -6.73
CA TRP A 178 -20.53 -3.79 -7.70
C TRP A 178 -21.70 -4.66 -7.27
N VAL A 179 -21.41 -5.85 -6.71
CA VAL A 179 -22.45 -6.75 -6.20
C VAL A 179 -23.26 -6.04 -5.11
N VAL A 180 -22.59 -5.35 -4.18
CA VAL A 180 -23.26 -4.60 -3.11
C VAL A 180 -24.10 -3.45 -3.66
N ILE A 181 -23.61 -2.70 -4.65
CA ILE A 181 -24.39 -1.64 -5.31
C ILE A 181 -25.68 -2.22 -5.92
N VAL A 182 -25.60 -3.36 -6.62
CA VAL A 182 -26.78 -4.01 -7.20
C VAL A 182 -27.75 -4.47 -6.11
N VAL A 183 -27.24 -5.07 -5.04
CA VAL A 183 -28.06 -5.48 -3.88
C VAL A 183 -28.75 -4.28 -3.23
N GLN A 184 -28.05 -3.15 -3.06
CA GLN A 184 -28.62 -1.92 -2.52
C GLN A 184 -29.79 -1.40 -3.36
N LEU A 185 -29.62 -1.33 -4.68
CA LEU A 185 -30.69 -0.92 -5.59
C LEU A 185 -31.86 -1.91 -5.56
N GLY A 186 -31.58 -3.21 -5.44
CA GLY A 186 -32.59 -4.25 -5.26
C GLY A 186 -33.41 -4.06 -3.98
N ILE A 187 -32.76 -3.87 -2.83
CA ILE A 187 -33.43 -3.61 -1.55
C ILE A 187 -34.24 -2.31 -1.62
N ALA A 188 -33.68 -1.26 -2.21
CA ALA A 188 -34.34 0.03 -2.34
C ALA A 188 -35.55 0.01 -3.29
N SER A 189 -35.65 -0.98 -4.19
CA SER A 189 -36.80 -1.16 -5.09
C SER A 189 -38.00 -1.86 -4.45
N ILE A 190 -37.83 -2.53 -3.30
CA ILE A 190 -38.91 -3.25 -2.61
C ILE A 190 -40.04 -2.31 -2.20
N PRO A 191 -39.79 -1.15 -1.56
CA PRO A 191 -40.87 -0.25 -1.17
C PRO A 191 -41.64 0.32 -2.37
N TRP A 192 -40.93 0.56 -3.47
CA TRP A 192 -41.53 1.02 -4.71
C TRP A 192 -42.47 -0.04 -5.30
N ALA A 193 -42.04 -1.30 -5.33
CA ALA A 193 -42.84 -2.40 -5.87
C ALA A 193 -44.06 -2.76 -5.02
N LEU A 194 -43.94 -2.71 -3.69
CA LEU A 194 -45.01 -3.16 -2.78
C LEU A 194 -45.98 -2.04 -2.37
N TRP A 195 -45.48 -0.82 -2.16
CA TRP A 195 -46.26 0.29 -1.61
C TRP A 195 -46.29 1.53 -2.53
N GLY A 196 -45.65 1.48 -3.69
CA GLY A 196 -45.56 2.64 -4.59
C GLY A 196 -44.63 3.75 -4.09
N ASP A 197 -43.90 3.52 -2.99
CA ASP A 197 -42.97 4.47 -2.39
C ASP A 197 -41.62 4.42 -3.11
N TRP A 198 -41.46 5.32 -4.07
CA TRP A 198 -40.26 5.42 -4.91
C TRP A 198 -39.15 6.27 -4.28
N ILE A 199 -39.39 6.91 -3.12
CA ILE A 199 -38.44 7.87 -2.52
C ILE A 199 -37.16 7.15 -2.09
N ILE A 200 -37.27 5.96 -1.48
CA ILE A 200 -36.11 5.18 -1.04
C ILE A 200 -35.24 4.75 -2.24
N PHE A 201 -35.88 4.34 -3.34
CA PHE A 201 -35.17 4.03 -4.58
C PHE A 201 -34.46 5.25 -5.15
N LEU A 202 -35.14 6.41 -5.22
CA LEU A 202 -34.54 7.67 -5.67
C LEU A 202 -33.31 8.03 -4.84
N VAL A 203 -33.42 7.98 -3.51
CA VAL A 203 -32.33 8.31 -2.60
C VAL A 203 -31.14 7.38 -2.82
N CYS A 204 -31.39 6.07 -2.90
CA CYS A 204 -30.35 5.07 -3.13
C CYS A 204 -29.68 5.25 -4.49
N ALA A 205 -30.45 5.47 -5.55
CA ALA A 205 -29.94 5.66 -6.91
C ALA A 205 -29.12 6.96 -7.03
N ALA A 206 -29.62 8.07 -6.48
CA ALA A 206 -28.92 9.35 -6.44
C ALA A 206 -27.63 9.26 -5.61
N GLY A 207 -27.70 8.69 -4.40
CA GLY A 207 -26.52 8.48 -3.55
C GLY A 207 -25.48 7.57 -4.18
N THR A 208 -25.90 6.52 -4.90
CA THR A 208 -25.01 5.65 -5.68
C THR A 208 -24.35 6.42 -6.82
N LEU A 209 -25.12 7.21 -7.57
CA LEU A 209 -24.58 8.04 -8.64
C LEU A 209 -23.54 9.03 -8.10
N PHE A 210 -23.83 9.72 -7.00
CA PHE A 210 -22.89 10.67 -6.38
C PHE A 210 -21.63 9.96 -5.86
N SER A 211 -21.78 8.78 -5.25
CA SER A 211 -20.65 7.93 -4.83
C SER A 211 -19.74 7.59 -6.01
N LEU A 212 -20.32 7.07 -7.09
CA LEU A 212 -19.58 6.68 -8.30
C LEU A 212 -18.90 7.89 -8.94
N LEU A 213 -19.60 9.02 -9.04
CA LEU A 213 -19.04 10.27 -9.59
C LEU A 213 -17.87 10.79 -8.73
N SER A 214 -18.01 10.78 -7.41
CA SER A 214 -16.95 11.22 -6.46
C SER A 214 -15.70 10.34 -6.56
N SER A 215 -15.90 9.02 -6.63
CA SER A 215 -14.82 8.02 -6.60
C SER A 215 -14.16 7.78 -7.97
N SER A 216 -14.81 8.20 -9.05
CA SER A 216 -14.31 8.08 -10.42
C SER A 216 -13.51 9.30 -10.89
N LEU A 217 -13.30 10.29 -10.01
CA LEU A 217 -12.55 11.49 -10.32
C LEU A 217 -11.09 11.16 -10.71
N PRO A 218 -10.58 11.70 -11.83
CA PRO A 218 -9.21 11.46 -12.27
C PRO A 218 -8.13 11.90 -11.26
N GLN A 219 -8.47 12.83 -10.35
CA GLN A 219 -7.54 13.31 -9.33
C GLN A 219 -7.05 12.19 -8.41
N TRP A 220 -7.90 11.21 -8.10
CA TRP A 220 -7.51 10.04 -7.29
C TRP A 220 -6.37 9.25 -7.93
N ILE A 221 -6.40 9.06 -9.25
CA ILE A 221 -5.34 8.36 -9.98
C ILE A 221 -4.05 9.16 -9.95
N SER A 222 -4.10 10.47 -10.21
CA SER A 222 -2.90 11.31 -10.22
C SER A 222 -2.23 11.41 -8.84
N GLU A 223 -3.02 11.39 -7.77
CA GLU A 223 -2.50 11.39 -6.40
C GLU A 223 -1.98 10.01 -5.99
N LYS A 224 -2.73 8.95 -6.28
CA LYS A 224 -2.35 7.57 -5.92
C LYS A 224 -1.05 7.14 -6.60
N TRP A 225 -0.85 7.52 -7.87
CA TRP A 225 0.34 7.19 -8.65
C TRP A 225 1.12 8.45 -9.06
N ALA A 226 1.45 9.28 -8.09
CA ALA A 226 2.26 10.49 -8.27
C ALA A 226 3.75 10.21 -8.61
N TRP A 227 4.08 9.03 -9.15
CA TRP A 227 5.43 8.67 -9.56
C TRP A 227 5.77 9.26 -10.93
N ARG A 228 7.08 9.37 -11.20
CA ARG A 228 7.61 9.70 -12.53
C ARG A 228 8.31 8.47 -13.10
N ARG A 229 8.59 8.46 -14.40
CA ARG A 229 9.46 7.42 -14.97
C ARG A 229 10.91 7.70 -14.60
N LEU A 230 11.59 6.66 -14.17
CA LEU A 230 12.97 6.73 -13.74
C LEU A 230 13.91 6.78 -14.94
N TRP A 231 14.88 7.70 -14.92
CA TRP A 231 15.87 7.86 -15.99
C TRP A 231 17.13 6.99 -15.81
N LYS A 232 17.39 6.54 -14.58
CA LYS A 232 18.56 5.72 -14.19
C LYS A 232 18.15 4.68 -13.15
N PRO A 233 18.70 3.46 -13.20
CA PRO A 233 18.35 2.41 -12.24
C PRO A 233 18.57 2.86 -10.78
N LYS A 234 17.62 2.47 -9.93
CA LYS A 234 17.22 2.98 -8.61
C LYS A 234 16.96 1.83 -7.64
N THR A 235 17.75 1.61 -6.59
CA THR A 235 17.33 0.70 -5.50
C THR A 235 16.83 1.51 -4.30
N ILE A 236 15.59 1.26 -3.91
CA ILE A 236 14.90 1.92 -2.81
C ILE A 236 14.58 0.91 -1.71
N ILE A 237 14.72 1.30 -0.46
CA ILE A 237 14.46 0.47 0.70
C ILE A 237 13.27 1.04 1.45
N LEU A 238 12.31 0.18 1.80
CA LEU A 238 11.15 0.49 2.61
C LEU A 238 11.27 -0.25 3.94
N THR A 239 11.19 0.47 5.06
CA THR A 239 11.19 -0.15 6.40
C THR A 239 10.49 0.76 7.39
N ARG A 240 10.01 0.21 8.51
CA ARG A 240 9.50 1.02 9.64
C ARG A 240 10.60 1.48 10.59
N GLY A 241 11.85 1.11 10.32
CA GLY A 241 13.00 1.47 11.13
C GLY A 241 13.28 0.48 12.27
N ASN A 242 14.06 0.93 13.25
CA ASN A 242 14.44 0.11 14.39
C ASN A 242 13.21 -0.39 15.18
N GLY A 243 13.30 -1.60 15.73
CA GLY A 243 12.21 -2.28 16.44
C GLY A 243 11.27 -3.08 15.53
N ASN A 244 11.44 -3.02 14.20
CA ASN A 244 10.73 -3.88 13.26
C ASN A 244 11.67 -4.93 12.63
N ARG A 245 11.11 -6.07 12.22
CA ARG A 245 11.83 -7.22 11.66
C ARG A 245 11.91 -7.20 10.13
N TYR A 246 11.28 -6.23 9.46
CA TYR A 246 11.11 -6.26 8.01
C TYR A 246 11.72 -5.03 7.32
N ALA A 247 12.43 -5.30 6.23
CA ALA A 247 12.87 -4.32 5.25
C ALA A 247 12.64 -4.87 3.84
N VAL A 248 12.08 -4.06 2.94
CA VAL A 248 11.82 -4.44 1.55
C VAL A 248 12.64 -3.54 0.63
N ALA A 249 13.55 -4.12 -0.13
CA ALA A 249 14.32 -3.45 -1.15
C ALA A 249 13.65 -3.61 -2.51
N LEU A 250 13.27 -2.48 -3.13
CA LEU A 250 12.70 -2.37 -4.45
C LEU A 250 13.78 -1.95 -5.45
N VAL A 251 14.16 -2.87 -6.34
CA VAL A 251 15.09 -2.64 -7.45
C VAL A 251 14.29 -2.13 -8.65
N CYS A 252 14.54 -0.89 -9.06
CA CYS A 252 13.89 -0.23 -10.18
C CYS A 252 14.90 -0.03 -11.32
N ARG A 253 14.51 -0.36 -12.56
CA ARG A 253 15.29 -0.14 -13.78
C ARG A 253 14.98 1.22 -14.40
N ALA A 254 15.73 1.60 -15.43
CA ALA A 254 15.38 2.78 -16.23
C ALA A 254 14.04 2.52 -16.95
N GLY A 255 13.12 3.49 -16.88
CA GLY A 255 11.75 3.39 -17.39
C GLY A 255 10.72 3.05 -16.31
N ASP A 256 11.14 2.43 -15.20
CA ASP A 256 10.23 2.01 -14.13
C ASP A 256 9.71 3.18 -13.29
N PRO A 257 8.62 2.97 -12.51
CA PRO A 257 8.13 3.95 -11.55
C PRO A 257 9.19 4.40 -10.54
N ASP A 258 9.35 5.71 -10.39
CA ASP A 258 10.20 6.30 -9.36
C ASP A 258 9.50 6.26 -7.99
N ILE A 259 9.79 5.20 -7.24
CA ILE A 259 9.27 4.98 -5.89
C ILE A 259 9.71 6.08 -4.92
N GLU A 260 10.89 6.69 -5.13
CA GLU A 260 11.34 7.78 -4.28
C GLU A 260 10.50 9.04 -4.48
N ALA A 261 10.11 9.33 -5.72
CA ALA A 261 9.17 10.42 -6.04
C ALA A 261 7.77 10.12 -5.50
N LEU A 262 7.31 8.86 -5.59
CA LEU A 262 6.04 8.43 -5.03
C LEU A 262 5.96 8.72 -3.53
N ALA A 263 7.04 8.44 -2.78
CA ALA A 263 7.10 8.67 -1.34
C ALA A 263 6.86 10.12 -0.94
N SER A 264 7.14 11.10 -1.81
CA SER A 264 6.86 12.51 -1.56
C SER A 264 5.41 12.92 -1.83
N ALA A 265 4.59 12.03 -2.42
CA ALA A 265 3.17 12.25 -2.74
C ALA A 265 2.87 13.59 -3.45
N ARG A 266 3.78 14.06 -4.31
CA ARG A 266 3.64 15.35 -5.02
C ARG A 266 2.68 15.20 -6.20
N ALA A 267 1.41 15.49 -5.97
CA ALA A 267 0.40 15.54 -7.01
C ALA A 267 -0.12 16.96 -7.21
N GLU A 268 -0.29 17.34 -8.48
CA GLU A 268 -0.87 18.62 -8.85
C GLU A 268 -2.40 18.52 -8.79
N ALA A 269 -3.04 19.40 -8.03
CA ALA A 269 -4.49 19.48 -7.97
C ALA A 269 -5.04 19.88 -9.34
N ARG A 270 -6.01 19.11 -9.86
CA ARG A 270 -6.62 19.39 -11.15
C ARG A 270 -7.60 20.56 -11.01
N PRO A 271 -7.59 21.56 -11.93
CA PRO A 271 -8.42 22.76 -11.79
C PRO A 271 -9.94 22.46 -11.79
N GLY A 272 -10.36 21.38 -12.48
CA GLY A 272 -11.76 20.96 -12.54
C GLY A 272 -12.30 20.29 -11.27
N THR A 273 -11.44 19.83 -10.35
CA THR A 273 -11.88 19.09 -9.16
C THR A 273 -12.60 20.00 -8.17
N ARG A 274 -12.17 21.26 -8.04
CA ARG A 274 -12.76 22.25 -7.12
C ARG A 274 -14.24 22.51 -7.38
N PRO A 275 -14.64 22.98 -8.58
CA PRO A 275 -16.05 23.23 -8.87
C PRO A 275 -16.87 21.93 -8.82
N PHE A 276 -16.29 20.79 -9.19
CA PHE A 276 -16.97 19.50 -9.15
C PHE A 276 -17.37 19.09 -7.72
N PHE A 277 -16.43 19.15 -6.77
CA PHE A 277 -16.75 18.83 -5.36
C PHE A 277 -17.73 19.83 -4.76
N LEU A 278 -17.68 21.11 -5.14
CA LEU A 278 -18.67 22.10 -4.67
C LEU A 278 -20.09 21.74 -5.10
N VAL A 279 -20.26 21.39 -6.39
CA VAL A 279 -21.55 20.92 -6.92
C VAL A 279 -21.98 19.63 -6.22
N LEU A 280 -21.07 18.67 -6.09
CA LEU A 280 -21.35 17.37 -5.51
C LEU A 280 -21.72 17.46 -4.02
N THR A 281 -21.05 18.29 -3.23
CA THR A 281 -21.40 18.55 -1.83
C THR A 281 -22.76 19.22 -1.71
N THR A 282 -23.11 20.11 -2.64
CA THR A 282 -24.46 20.71 -2.69
C THR A 282 -25.52 19.65 -2.99
N LEU A 283 -25.26 18.75 -3.95
CA LEU A 283 -26.15 17.63 -4.26
C LEU A 283 -26.31 16.66 -3.09
N TRP A 284 -25.23 16.38 -2.34
CA TRP A 284 -25.30 15.60 -1.10
C TRP A 284 -26.18 16.27 -0.04
N MET A 285 -26.13 17.60 0.07
CA MET A 285 -26.99 18.34 0.99
C MET A 285 -28.47 18.29 0.59
N LEU A 286 -28.77 18.45 -0.70
CA LEU A 286 -30.14 18.30 -1.20
C LEU A 286 -30.67 16.87 -0.97
N LEU A 287 -29.80 15.86 -1.14
CA LEU A 287 -30.15 14.48 -0.83
C LEU A 287 -30.47 14.30 0.66
N LEU A 288 -29.69 14.90 1.57
CA LEU A 288 -29.97 14.85 3.01
C LEU A 288 -31.29 15.51 3.38
N ILE A 289 -31.60 16.67 2.77
CA ILE A 289 -32.90 17.33 2.96
C ILE A 289 -34.02 16.38 2.50
N THR A 290 -33.85 15.72 1.36
CA THR A 290 -34.82 14.74 0.85
C THR A 290 -35.00 13.56 1.82
N VAL A 291 -33.91 13.02 2.36
CA VAL A 291 -33.93 11.93 3.34
C VAL A 291 -34.62 12.35 4.64
N SER A 292 -34.45 13.61 5.08
CA SER A 292 -35.08 14.12 6.30
C SER A 292 -36.62 14.13 6.21
N GLY A 293 -37.17 14.22 5.00
CA GLY A 293 -38.62 14.17 4.75
C GLY A 293 -39.18 12.75 4.63
N VAL A 294 -38.37 11.70 4.76
CA VAL A 294 -38.83 10.31 4.70
C VAL A 294 -39.47 9.94 6.03
N GLU A 295 -40.79 9.75 6.04
CA GLU A 295 -41.54 9.35 7.23
C GLU A 295 -41.76 7.84 7.31
N ASP A 296 -41.94 7.15 6.17
CA ASP A 296 -42.24 5.72 6.12
C ASP A 296 -41.03 4.86 5.72
N HIS A 297 -41.10 3.56 6.02
CA HIS A 297 -40.19 2.51 5.52
C HIS A 297 -38.67 2.77 5.75
N ARG A 298 -38.29 3.57 6.77
CA ARG A 298 -36.89 3.98 7.04
C ARG A 298 -35.90 2.82 7.21
N TRP A 299 -36.37 1.65 7.64
CA TRP A 299 -35.55 0.45 7.78
C TRP A 299 -34.89 0.01 6.47
N PHE A 300 -35.52 0.22 5.32
CA PHE A 300 -34.89 -0.08 4.02
C PHE A 300 -33.71 0.85 3.75
N LEU A 301 -33.84 2.13 4.09
CA LEU A 301 -32.75 3.09 3.96
C LEU A 301 -31.59 2.77 4.92
N ILE A 302 -31.90 2.37 6.16
CA ILE A 302 -30.89 1.87 7.12
C ILE A 302 -30.18 0.64 6.57
N ALA A 303 -30.94 -0.34 6.06
CA ALA A 303 -30.37 -1.57 5.50
C ALA A 303 -29.44 -1.27 4.32
N VAL A 304 -29.88 -0.43 3.37
CA VAL A 304 -29.07 0.02 2.25
C VAL A 304 -27.79 0.68 2.73
N GLY A 305 -27.87 1.75 3.53
CA GLY A 305 -26.69 2.49 3.95
C GLY A 305 -25.77 1.69 4.90
N GLY A 306 -26.34 0.79 5.71
CA GLY A 306 -25.61 -0.12 6.60
C GLY A 306 -24.80 -1.18 5.84
N ILE A 307 -25.41 -1.85 4.85
CA ILE A 307 -24.71 -2.80 3.97
C ILE A 307 -23.57 -2.08 3.22
N GLY A 308 -23.82 -0.86 2.73
CA GLY A 308 -22.79 -0.05 2.08
C GLY A 308 -21.65 0.31 3.03
N MET A 309 -21.96 0.65 4.29
CA MET A 309 -20.95 0.93 5.30
C MET A 309 -20.08 -0.30 5.61
N LEU A 310 -20.68 -1.49 5.71
CA LEU A 310 -19.94 -2.75 5.87
C LEU A 310 -19.02 -3.03 4.68
N GLN A 311 -19.49 -2.81 3.45
CA GLN A 311 -18.66 -2.96 2.26
C GLN A 311 -17.51 -1.96 2.24
N ASN A 312 -17.76 -0.68 2.55
CA ASN A 312 -16.73 0.35 2.59
C ASN A 312 -15.70 0.07 3.69
N MET A 313 -16.12 -0.39 4.87
CA MET A 313 -15.23 -0.79 5.95
C MET A 313 -14.37 -2.00 5.58
N TRP A 314 -14.96 -3.01 4.93
CA TRP A 314 -14.24 -4.15 4.39
C TRP A 314 -13.21 -3.71 3.34
N ALA A 315 -13.63 -2.93 2.34
CA ALA A 315 -12.77 -2.44 1.28
C ALA A 315 -11.61 -1.59 1.82
N ALA A 316 -11.86 -0.73 2.81
CA ALA A 316 -10.85 0.10 3.45
C ALA A 316 -9.84 -0.69 4.31
N SER A 317 -10.19 -1.90 4.77
CA SER A 317 -9.39 -2.67 5.74
C SER A 317 -8.72 -3.90 5.16
N CYS A 318 -9.28 -4.48 4.09
CA CYS A 318 -8.81 -5.73 3.52
C CYS A 318 -7.34 -5.64 3.08
N VAL A 319 -6.64 -6.78 3.20
CA VAL A 319 -5.26 -6.95 2.71
C VAL A 319 -5.34 -7.33 1.24
N ARG A 320 -4.63 -6.60 0.38
CA ARG A 320 -4.63 -6.86 -1.07
C ARG A 320 -3.23 -7.05 -1.60
N HIS A 321 -3.14 -7.73 -2.74
CA HIS A 321 -1.88 -7.99 -3.41
C HIS A 321 -1.28 -6.70 -3.99
N SER A 322 0.05 -6.60 -4.04
CA SER A 322 0.80 -5.43 -4.53
C SER A 322 0.41 -5.01 -5.96
N SER A 323 0.09 -5.97 -6.82
CA SER A 323 -0.39 -5.72 -8.19
C SER A 323 -1.70 -4.94 -8.25
N THR A 324 -2.57 -5.05 -7.24
CA THR A 324 -3.81 -4.26 -7.14
C THR A 324 -3.55 -2.80 -6.78
N LEU A 325 -2.41 -2.51 -6.16
CA LEU A 325 -1.92 -1.17 -5.90
C LEU A 325 -1.18 -0.58 -7.11
N GLY A 326 -1.04 -1.33 -8.19
CA GLY A 326 -0.25 -0.97 -9.38
C GLY A 326 1.26 -1.22 -9.21
N LEU A 327 1.69 -1.86 -8.11
CA LEU A 327 3.07 -2.28 -7.91
C LEU A 327 3.22 -3.73 -8.36
N HIS A 328 3.59 -3.92 -9.62
CA HIS A 328 3.91 -5.24 -10.15
C HIS A 328 5.33 -5.61 -9.73
N LEU A 329 5.44 -6.53 -8.78
CA LEU A 329 6.71 -6.94 -8.20
C LEU A 329 7.09 -8.33 -8.71
N LYS A 330 8.38 -8.59 -8.84
CA LYS A 330 8.95 -9.91 -9.13
C LYS A 330 10.09 -10.20 -8.14
N PRO A 331 10.34 -11.46 -7.78
CA PRO A 331 11.53 -11.81 -7.00
C PRO A 331 12.80 -11.36 -7.74
N TYR A 332 13.72 -10.71 -7.02
CA TYR A 332 14.99 -10.30 -7.60
C TYR A 332 15.93 -11.51 -7.76
N HIS A 333 16.43 -11.75 -8.98
CA HIS A 333 17.50 -12.72 -9.27
C HIS A 333 18.82 -11.93 -9.34
N PRO A 334 19.72 -12.02 -8.33
CA PRO A 334 20.40 -13.25 -7.91
C PRO A 334 19.99 -13.83 -6.54
N ARG A 335 19.41 -13.03 -5.64
CA ARG A 335 18.92 -13.48 -4.32
C ARG A 335 17.79 -12.54 -3.88
N SER A 336 16.62 -13.10 -3.61
CA SER A 336 15.40 -12.35 -3.29
C SER A 336 15.11 -12.26 -1.79
N ILE A 337 15.67 -13.15 -0.96
CA ILE A 337 15.34 -13.22 0.46
C ILE A 337 16.63 -13.39 1.28
N ILE A 338 16.81 -12.52 2.26
CA ILE A 338 17.91 -12.57 3.23
C ILE A 338 17.29 -12.54 4.63
N ILE A 339 17.63 -13.54 5.44
CA ILE A 339 17.08 -13.67 6.79
C ILE A 339 18.22 -13.82 7.78
N GLY A 340 18.23 -12.96 8.79
CA GLY A 340 19.06 -13.09 9.98
C GLY A 340 18.26 -13.73 11.09
N TYR A 341 18.67 -14.92 11.51
CA TYR A 341 18.03 -15.64 12.61
C TYR A 341 18.59 -15.21 13.96
N GLN A 342 17.73 -15.20 14.97
CA GLN A 342 18.14 -14.94 16.34
C GLN A 342 19.19 -15.98 16.77
N THR A 343 20.34 -15.53 17.26
CA THR A 343 21.28 -16.43 17.93
C THR A 343 20.74 -16.90 19.28
N ASP A 344 20.88 -18.19 19.54
CA ASP A 344 20.69 -18.73 20.88
C ASP A 344 21.79 -18.15 21.78
N ARG A 345 21.38 -17.43 22.83
CA ARG A 345 22.30 -16.84 23.82
C ARG A 345 23.20 -17.89 24.51
N ALA A 346 22.85 -19.18 24.39
CA ALA A 346 23.60 -20.31 24.91
C ALA A 346 24.80 -20.70 24.05
N VAL A 347 24.80 -20.34 22.76
CA VAL A 347 25.98 -20.46 21.90
C VAL A 347 26.89 -19.29 22.27
N GLY A 348 27.99 -19.59 22.97
CA GLY A 348 28.94 -18.56 23.41
C GLY A 348 29.38 -17.66 22.26
N ARG A 349 29.75 -16.41 22.57
CA ARG A 349 30.23 -15.47 21.54
C ARG A 349 31.38 -16.12 20.75
N PRO A 350 31.32 -16.12 19.41
CA PRO A 350 32.47 -16.54 18.63
C PRO A 350 33.68 -15.66 18.98
N PRO A 351 34.91 -16.21 18.94
CA PRO A 351 36.12 -15.41 19.13
C PRO A 351 36.16 -14.31 18.07
N ASP A 352 36.55 -13.10 18.47
CA ASP A 352 36.64 -11.98 17.56
C ASP A 352 37.88 -12.13 16.66
N ASP A 353 37.70 -11.87 15.37
CA ASP A 353 38.79 -11.99 14.40
C ASP A 353 39.85 -10.89 14.66
N PRO A 354 41.13 -11.10 14.31
CA PRO A 354 42.08 -10.00 14.33
C PRO A 354 41.70 -8.93 13.29
N ARG A 355 42.01 -7.66 13.59
CA ARG A 355 41.91 -6.56 12.60
C ARG A 355 42.84 -6.86 11.42
N ALA A 356 42.29 -6.84 10.21
CA ALA A 356 43.06 -7.02 8.98
C ALA A 356 43.42 -5.66 8.38
N ALA A 357 44.64 -5.54 7.82
CA ALA A 357 45.04 -4.37 7.05
C ALA A 357 44.59 -4.56 5.60
N ILE A 358 43.55 -3.84 5.18
CA ILE A 358 42.92 -4.02 3.88
C ILE A 358 43.71 -3.26 2.82
N SER A 359 44.26 -3.97 1.84
CA SER A 359 45.04 -3.41 0.72
C SER A 359 44.19 -2.93 -0.47
N GLY A 360 42.88 -3.21 -0.45
CA GLY A 360 41.92 -2.83 -1.50
C GLY A 360 41.83 -3.80 -2.69
N GLU A 361 42.68 -4.83 -2.74
CA GLU A 361 42.64 -5.91 -3.75
C GLU A 361 41.83 -7.13 -3.30
N GLU A 362 41.34 -7.13 -2.06
CA GLU A 362 40.58 -8.24 -1.48
C GLU A 362 39.14 -8.28 -2.00
N GLU A 363 38.66 -9.49 -2.32
CA GLU A 363 37.26 -9.72 -2.67
C GLU A 363 36.39 -9.86 -1.40
N LEU A 364 35.12 -9.51 -1.51
CA LEU A 364 34.17 -9.72 -0.41
C LEU A 364 34.00 -11.23 -0.14
N PRO A 365 33.81 -11.62 1.13
CA PRO A 365 33.55 -13.01 1.45
C PRO A 365 32.28 -13.52 0.76
N PRO A 366 32.23 -14.80 0.36
CA PRO A 366 31.12 -15.35 -0.39
C PRO A 366 29.79 -15.22 0.38
N GLN A 367 28.69 -15.24 -0.37
CA GLN A 367 27.35 -15.20 0.22
C GLN A 367 27.07 -16.47 1.01
N LYS A 368 26.46 -16.31 2.18
CA LYS A 368 26.06 -17.44 3.03
C LYS A 368 24.59 -17.79 2.81
N PRO A 369 24.22 -19.08 2.81
CA PRO A 369 22.82 -19.48 2.77
C PRO A 369 22.08 -19.00 4.03
N ASN A 370 20.77 -18.74 3.93
CA ASN A 370 20.00 -18.12 5.02
C ASN A 370 20.14 -18.83 6.38
N HIS A 371 20.22 -20.17 6.41
CA HIS A 371 20.32 -20.93 7.65
C HIS A 371 21.62 -20.68 8.45
N GLU A 372 22.67 -20.17 7.81
CA GLU A 372 23.95 -19.80 8.42
C GLU A 372 24.03 -18.32 8.84
N VAL A 373 23.03 -17.51 8.47
CA VAL A 373 23.03 -16.07 8.74
C VAL A 373 22.40 -15.82 10.10
N SER A 374 23.24 -15.35 11.03
CA SER A 374 22.81 -14.96 12.37
C SER A 374 22.64 -13.46 12.50
N ASP A 375 21.65 -13.08 13.29
CA ASP A 375 21.40 -11.74 13.81
C ASP A 375 21.11 -10.67 12.75
N VAL A 376 20.76 -9.48 13.24
CA VAL A 376 20.45 -8.32 12.39
C VAL A 376 21.68 -7.94 11.56
N MET A 377 22.86 -7.82 12.18
CA MET A 377 24.08 -7.42 11.46
C MET A 377 24.50 -8.44 10.40
N GLY A 378 24.33 -9.74 10.64
CA GLY A 378 24.61 -10.76 9.62
C GLY A 378 23.70 -10.61 8.41
N ALA A 379 22.41 -10.33 8.60
CA ALA A 379 21.50 -10.04 7.50
C ALA A 379 21.90 -8.76 6.72
N LEU A 380 22.35 -7.71 7.41
CA LEU A 380 22.81 -6.48 6.77
C LEU A 380 24.09 -6.70 5.95
N ILE A 381 25.04 -7.48 6.47
CA ILE A 381 26.26 -7.89 5.76
C ILE A 381 25.89 -8.66 4.48
N GLU A 382 25.00 -9.63 4.58
CA GLU A 382 24.55 -10.39 3.41
C GLU A 382 23.79 -9.50 2.41
N ALA A 383 23.02 -8.53 2.89
CA ALA A 383 22.33 -7.57 2.02
C ALA A 383 23.32 -6.67 1.25
N GLU A 384 24.40 -6.24 1.90
CA GLU A 384 25.49 -5.48 1.27
C GLU A 384 26.28 -6.29 0.21
N LYS A 385 26.38 -7.62 0.39
CA LYS A 385 26.98 -8.51 -0.60
C LYS A 385 26.12 -8.66 -1.85
N VAL A 386 24.79 -8.67 -1.70
CA VAL A 386 23.85 -8.82 -2.82
C VAL A 386 23.68 -7.52 -3.59
N ILE A 387 23.41 -6.42 -2.89
CA ILE A 387 23.25 -5.09 -3.49
C ILE A 387 24.17 -4.10 -2.77
N PRO A 388 25.13 -3.47 -3.47
CA PRO A 388 26.06 -2.53 -2.85
C PRO A 388 25.31 -1.28 -2.34
N GLY A 389 25.47 -0.97 -1.05
CA GLY A 389 24.76 0.10 -0.36
C GLY A 389 23.47 -0.32 0.34
N LEU A 390 22.91 -1.50 0.06
CA LEU A 390 21.68 -1.97 0.70
C LEU A 390 21.87 -2.17 2.21
N GLY A 391 22.90 -2.92 2.60
CA GLY A 391 23.22 -3.13 4.01
C GLY A 391 23.74 -1.85 4.65
N ALA A 392 24.66 -1.14 3.98
CA ALA A 392 25.29 0.08 4.52
C ALA A 392 24.24 1.15 4.91
N CYS A 393 23.21 1.33 4.10
CA CYS A 393 22.14 2.30 4.36
C CYS A 393 21.19 1.86 5.50
N LEU A 394 21.13 0.57 5.81
CA LEU A 394 20.29 0.02 6.88
C LEU A 394 20.98 -0.03 8.25
N VAL A 395 22.32 -0.11 8.28
CA VAL A 395 23.10 -0.09 9.54
C VAL A 395 22.70 1.08 10.45
N PRO A 396 22.74 2.36 10.03
CA PRO A 396 22.38 3.47 10.90
C PRO A 396 20.89 3.51 11.27
N ILE A 397 20.04 2.77 10.57
CA ILE A 397 18.59 2.71 10.82
C ILE A 397 18.28 1.69 11.93
N PHE A 398 18.91 0.52 11.90
CA PHE A 398 18.71 -0.54 12.92
C PHE A 398 19.66 -0.42 14.11
N PHE A 399 20.81 0.23 13.93
CA PHE A 399 21.79 0.53 14.97
C PHE A 399 22.05 2.06 15.03
N PRO A 400 21.03 2.87 15.38
CA PRO A 400 21.22 4.31 15.53
C PRO A 400 22.24 4.58 16.65
N GLY A 401 23.32 5.30 16.30
CA GLY A 401 24.36 5.69 17.25
C GLY A 401 23.96 6.86 18.15
N ASN A 402 24.68 7.04 19.27
CA ASN A 402 24.62 8.25 20.09
C ASN A 402 25.30 9.45 19.37
N LEU A 403 24.94 10.67 19.78
CA LEU A 403 25.26 11.99 19.21
C LEU A 403 26.76 12.40 19.08
N THR A 404 27.70 11.46 19.05
CA THR A 404 29.13 11.74 18.81
C THR A 404 29.71 10.71 17.83
N TYR A 405 30.57 11.18 16.91
CA TYR A 405 31.22 10.37 15.86
C TYR A 405 32.00 9.21 16.47
N ASP A 406 31.64 7.96 16.14
CA ASP A 406 32.35 6.80 16.69
C ASP A 406 32.20 5.54 15.81
N GLU A 407 33.22 4.68 15.80
CA GLU A 407 33.20 3.31 15.24
C GLU A 407 32.21 2.36 15.97
N ALA A 408 31.33 2.93 16.80
CA ALA A 408 30.52 2.28 17.81
C ALA A 408 29.38 1.35 17.35
N PRO A 409 28.76 1.46 16.15
CA PRO A 409 27.69 0.51 15.78
C PRO A 409 28.22 -0.88 15.40
N LEU A 410 29.54 -1.04 15.25
CA LEU A 410 30.20 -2.31 14.90
C LEU A 410 30.94 -2.85 16.12
N TYR A 411 30.42 -3.91 16.71
CA TYR A 411 30.93 -4.44 17.98
C TYR A 411 32.11 -5.40 17.79
N TYR A 412 32.21 -6.05 16.63
CA TYR A 412 33.20 -7.09 16.35
C TYR A 412 34.18 -6.67 15.25
N ASN A 413 35.44 -7.03 15.37
CA ASN A 413 36.45 -6.82 14.33
C ASN A 413 36.06 -7.46 13.00
N ARG A 414 35.35 -8.59 13.01
CA ARG A 414 34.75 -9.19 11.80
C ARG A 414 33.87 -8.17 11.04
N GLU A 415 33.02 -7.44 11.76
CA GLU A 415 32.11 -6.45 11.17
C GLU A 415 32.92 -5.25 10.66
N LYS A 416 33.86 -4.76 11.47
CA LYS A 416 34.73 -3.64 11.11
C LYS A 416 35.54 -3.92 9.85
N ASN A 417 36.18 -5.09 9.77
CA ASN A 417 36.94 -5.55 8.59
C ASN A 417 36.02 -5.63 7.35
N PHE A 418 34.82 -6.21 7.49
CA PHE A 418 33.88 -6.32 6.37
C PHE A 418 33.44 -4.94 5.85
N TRP A 419 33.03 -4.03 6.73
CA TRP A 419 32.50 -2.73 6.32
C TRP A 419 33.58 -1.81 5.74
N GLU A 420 34.80 -1.89 6.26
CA GLU A 420 35.95 -1.20 5.69
C GLU A 420 36.24 -1.67 4.26
N LEU A 421 36.29 -3.00 4.03
CA LEU A 421 36.46 -3.57 2.71
C LEU A 421 35.29 -3.25 1.76
N ALA A 422 34.06 -3.33 2.27
CA ALA A 422 32.85 -3.01 1.53
C ALA A 422 32.85 -1.55 1.07
N HIS A 423 33.33 -0.63 1.91
CA HIS A 423 33.49 0.78 1.59
C HIS A 423 34.53 1.01 0.49
N PHE A 424 35.73 0.42 0.61
CA PHE A 424 36.79 0.53 -0.41
C PHE A 424 36.32 0.03 -1.79
N THR A 425 35.59 -1.09 -1.83
CA THR A 425 35.10 -1.70 -3.08
C THR A 425 33.77 -1.10 -3.58
N MET A 426 33.08 -0.27 -2.79
CA MET A 426 31.70 0.17 -3.04
C MET A 426 31.52 0.86 -4.40
N LYS A 427 32.45 1.75 -4.78
CA LYS A 427 32.34 2.54 -6.02
C LYS A 427 32.38 1.65 -7.27
N ALA A 428 33.25 0.64 -7.28
CA ALA A 428 33.35 -0.33 -8.37
C ALA A 428 32.10 -1.22 -8.42
N ARG A 429 31.70 -1.81 -7.29
CA ARG A 429 30.51 -2.68 -7.17
C ARG A 429 29.22 -1.96 -7.59
N ARG A 430 29.05 -0.69 -7.21
CA ARG A 430 27.89 0.11 -7.65
C ARG A 430 27.84 0.31 -9.16
N LYS A 431 28.99 0.53 -9.79
CA LYS A 431 29.08 0.69 -11.25
C LYS A 431 28.72 -0.62 -11.96
N GLU A 432 29.17 -1.76 -11.45
CA GLU A 432 28.84 -3.09 -11.98
C GLU A 432 27.36 -3.43 -11.78
N HIS A 433 26.82 -3.19 -10.59
CA HIS A 433 25.41 -3.42 -10.30
C HIS A 433 24.50 -2.54 -11.17
N ALA A 434 24.85 -1.27 -11.37
CA ALA A 434 24.12 -0.38 -12.28
C ALA A 434 24.13 -0.89 -13.73
N LYS A 435 25.26 -1.47 -14.19
CA LYS A 435 25.34 -2.13 -15.51
C LYS A 435 24.47 -3.39 -15.56
N PHE A 436 24.48 -4.21 -14.52
CA PHE A 436 23.66 -5.43 -14.43
C PHE A 436 22.16 -5.10 -14.54
N ILE A 437 21.70 -4.12 -13.76
CA ILE A 437 20.29 -3.68 -13.82
C ILE A 437 19.94 -3.10 -15.20
N ALA A 438 20.86 -2.36 -15.82
CA ALA A 438 20.65 -1.79 -17.15
C ALA A 438 20.67 -2.84 -18.28
N GLY A 439 21.42 -3.94 -18.13
CA GLY A 439 21.60 -4.98 -19.15
C GLY A 439 20.48 -6.01 -19.23
N GLY A 440 19.67 -6.16 -18.18
CA GLY A 440 18.58 -7.15 -18.11
C GLY A 440 19.06 -8.63 -18.13
N PRO A 441 18.14 -9.60 -18.02
CA PRO A 441 18.49 -11.02 -17.84
C PRO A 441 19.12 -11.71 -19.07
N SER A 442 19.31 -11.01 -20.18
CA SER A 442 19.81 -11.56 -21.45
C SER A 442 21.29 -11.25 -21.73
N GLY A 443 22.06 -10.81 -20.73
CA GLY A 443 23.47 -10.45 -20.88
C GLY A 443 24.49 -11.60 -20.77
N HIS A 444 24.09 -12.81 -20.36
CA HIS A 444 24.98 -13.96 -20.29
C HIS A 444 24.34 -15.20 -20.92
N GLY A 445 24.68 -15.43 -22.19
CA GLY A 445 24.22 -16.60 -22.93
C GLY A 445 24.57 -16.54 -24.41
N ASN A 446 25.79 -16.10 -24.78
CA ASN A 446 26.33 -16.39 -26.10
C ASN A 446 27.86 -16.29 -26.13
N ASP A 447 28.55 -16.98 -25.21
CA ASP A 447 29.94 -17.35 -25.47
C ASP A 447 29.96 -18.67 -26.24
N ARG A 448 29.97 -18.48 -27.57
CA ARG A 448 30.70 -19.26 -28.57
C ARG A 448 30.85 -20.75 -28.27
N GLY A 449 29.88 -21.51 -28.75
CA GLY A 449 30.17 -22.84 -29.27
C GLY A 449 31.14 -22.70 -30.46
N ASP A 450 32.41 -23.00 -30.22
CA ASP A 450 33.37 -23.27 -31.28
C ASP A 450 32.88 -24.47 -32.09
N LYS A 451 32.49 -24.21 -33.33
CA LYS A 451 32.55 -25.20 -34.42
C LYS A 451 33.01 -24.54 -35.72
N ALA A 452 34.06 -25.16 -36.25
CA ALA A 452 34.47 -25.26 -37.65
C ALA A 452 35.29 -24.12 -38.27
N VAL A 453 36.59 -24.37 -38.39
CA VAL A 453 37.16 -24.83 -39.68
C VAL A 453 37.86 -26.16 -39.44
#